data_AF-A0A8W8MAC9-F1
#
_entry.id   AF-A0A8W8MAC9-F1
#
_cell.length_a   1.000
_cell.length_b   1.000
_cell.length_c   1.000
_cell.angle_alpha   90.00
_cell.angle_beta   90.00
_cell.angle_gamma   90.00
#
_symmetry.space_group_name_H-M   'P 1'
#
loop_
_entity.id
_entity.type
_entity.pdbx_description
1 polymer ?
#
loop_
_entity_poly.entity_id
_entity_poly.type
_entity_poly.pdbx_seq_one_letter_code
_entity_poly.pdbx_strand_id
1 'polypeptide(L)'
;QAIIGLLAKMAVDRSVSSSLSDAREALINAAMDALASFGNTIPPAQRIGSLPICYTLRMIPTFILALLKSKAFRVGVNTPLDDRVFGMQQCKSLPVGQLLKSVYADLYPVHGIEKYNTEKKGDILVPKLPLLHLSSANIDRTGVYLMDTFDTIYLYVGSGAPQDFVREVLDAPSFTAIPEGMIDLPELENEKSEMMRNFITDLLDNRPGGASFYVIRDDSKRRLQFFEHMVEDRSESSMSLYEFLQHLQKQVKS
;
A
#
# COMPACT_ATOMS: atom_id res chain seq x y z
N GLN A 1 -9.59 -0.16 -11.42
CA GLN A 1 -9.59 -1.31 -10.50
C GLN A 1 -9.77 -2.64 -11.25
N ALA A 2 -10.89 -2.87 -11.93
CA ALA A 2 -11.14 -4.12 -12.69
C ALA A 2 -10.03 -4.47 -13.71
N ILE A 3 -9.54 -3.49 -14.47
CA ILE A 3 -8.43 -3.68 -15.43
C ILE A 3 -7.19 -4.26 -14.75
N ILE A 4 -6.77 -3.70 -13.61
CA ILE A 4 -5.60 -4.15 -12.86
C ILE A 4 -5.81 -5.57 -12.33
N GLY A 5 -7.00 -5.88 -11.80
CA GLY A 5 -7.32 -7.23 -11.33
C GLY A 5 -7.24 -8.28 -12.44
N LEU A 6 -7.68 -7.93 -13.66
CA LEU A 6 -7.54 -8.81 -14.82
C LEU A 6 -6.07 -8.95 -15.25
N LEU A 7 -5.34 -7.84 -15.35
CA LEU A 7 -3.92 -7.84 -15.72
C LEU A 7 -3.07 -8.67 -14.75
N ALA A 8 -3.34 -8.58 -13.43
CA ALA A 8 -2.66 -9.39 -12.42
C ALA A 8 -2.88 -10.90 -12.68
N LYS A 9 -4.12 -11.32 -12.99
CA LYS A 9 -4.43 -12.72 -13.30
C LYS A 9 -3.72 -13.20 -14.57
N MET A 10 -3.74 -12.39 -15.63
CA MET A 10 -3.04 -12.69 -16.88
C MET A 10 -1.52 -12.75 -16.71
N ALA A 11 -0.96 -11.87 -15.87
CA ALA A 11 0.45 -11.87 -15.55
C ALA A 11 0.87 -13.13 -14.78
N VAL A 12 0.03 -13.65 -13.87
CA VAL A 12 0.27 -14.96 -13.24
C VAL A 12 0.31 -16.06 -14.30
N ASP A 13 -0.70 -16.13 -15.16
CA ASP A 13 -0.78 -17.17 -16.20
C ASP A 13 0.45 -17.14 -17.12
N ARG A 14 0.87 -15.93 -17.53
CA ARG A 14 2.06 -15.71 -18.36
C ARG A 14 3.36 -16.05 -17.64
N SER A 15 3.44 -15.81 -16.33
CA SER A 15 4.61 -16.17 -15.51
C SER A 15 4.83 -17.68 -15.47
N VAL A 16 3.74 -18.45 -15.45
CA VAL A 16 3.77 -19.93 -15.44
C VAL A 16 3.96 -20.50 -16.83
N SER A 17 3.32 -19.94 -17.85
CA SER A 17 3.35 -20.48 -19.22
C SER A 17 4.60 -20.10 -20.02
N SER A 18 5.26 -18.99 -19.67
CA SER A 18 6.42 -18.46 -20.38
C SER A 18 7.55 -18.16 -19.40
N SER A 19 7.61 -16.94 -18.87
CA SER A 19 8.56 -16.57 -17.84
C SER A 19 8.06 -15.37 -17.02
N LEU A 20 8.65 -15.20 -15.83
CA LEU A 20 8.39 -14.02 -15.00
C LEU A 20 8.80 -12.72 -15.71
N SER A 21 9.85 -12.76 -16.53
CA SER A 21 10.30 -11.60 -17.30
C SER A 21 9.23 -11.16 -18.30
N ASP A 22 8.67 -12.11 -19.05
CA ASP A 22 7.64 -11.82 -20.06
C ASP A 22 6.35 -11.29 -19.43
N ALA A 23 5.99 -11.80 -18.25
CA ALA A 23 4.84 -11.30 -17.52
C ALA A 23 5.03 -9.84 -17.06
N ARG A 24 6.24 -9.49 -16.59
CA ARG A 24 6.58 -8.12 -16.20
C ARG A 24 6.59 -7.18 -17.39
N GLU A 25 7.19 -7.59 -18.50
CA GLU A 25 7.19 -6.81 -19.74
C GLU A 25 5.76 -6.58 -20.25
N ALA A 26 4.91 -7.62 -20.22
CA ALA A 26 3.51 -7.48 -20.61
C ALA A 26 2.73 -6.49 -19.72
N LEU A 27 3.01 -6.45 -18.42
CA LEU A 27 2.43 -5.44 -17.52
C LEU A 27 2.87 -4.02 -17.89
N ILE A 28 4.15 -3.82 -18.19
CA ILE A 28 4.68 -2.52 -18.62
C ILE A 28 4.06 -2.12 -19.97
N ASN A 29 3.99 -3.05 -20.93
CA ASN A 29 3.37 -2.83 -22.23
C ASN A 29 1.89 -2.44 -22.09
N ALA A 30 1.14 -3.07 -21.19
CA ALA A 30 -0.24 -2.69 -20.93
C ALA A 30 -0.39 -1.24 -20.42
N ALA A 31 0.54 -0.74 -19.60
CA ALA A 31 0.57 0.67 -19.22
C ALA A 31 0.86 1.58 -20.42
N MET A 32 1.86 1.21 -21.23
CA MET A 32 2.27 1.98 -22.40
C MET A 32 1.17 2.06 -23.45
N ASP A 33 0.49 0.95 -23.74
CA ASP A 33 -0.60 0.89 -24.71
C ASP A 33 -1.78 1.77 -24.27
N ALA A 34 -2.12 1.75 -22.98
CA ALA A 34 -3.18 2.59 -22.43
C ALA A 34 -2.85 4.09 -22.56
N LEU A 35 -1.60 4.46 -22.26
CA LEU A 35 -1.09 5.84 -22.38
C LEU A 35 -1.02 6.30 -23.85
N ALA A 36 -0.47 5.47 -24.73
CA ALA A 36 -0.32 5.76 -26.15
C ALA A 36 -1.67 5.90 -26.85
N SER A 37 -2.62 5.00 -26.55
CA SER A 37 -3.98 5.03 -27.11
C SER A 37 -4.68 6.34 -26.77
N PHE A 38 -4.59 6.80 -25.51
CA PHE A 38 -5.16 8.09 -25.11
C PHE A 38 -4.38 9.26 -25.70
N GLY A 39 -3.04 9.21 -25.68
CA GLY A 39 -2.18 10.22 -26.29
C GLY A 39 -2.53 10.48 -27.75
N ASN A 40 -2.85 9.43 -28.52
CA ASN A 40 -3.25 9.52 -29.92
C ASN A 40 -4.57 10.28 -30.15
N THR A 41 -5.44 10.37 -29.15
CA THR A 41 -6.70 11.15 -29.23
C THR A 41 -6.50 12.66 -29.02
N ILE A 42 -5.34 13.07 -28.50
CA ILE A 42 -5.04 14.46 -28.12
C ILE A 42 -4.12 15.10 -29.18
N PRO A 43 -4.30 16.39 -29.56
CA PRO A 43 -3.40 17.07 -30.48
C PRO A 43 -1.92 17.05 -30.03
N PRO A 44 -0.94 16.89 -30.95
CA PRO A 44 0.49 16.84 -30.60
C PRO A 44 0.99 18.03 -29.76
N ALA A 45 0.44 19.22 -29.99
CA ALA A 45 0.77 20.44 -29.24
C ALA A 45 0.49 20.31 -27.73
N GLN A 46 -0.50 19.50 -27.33
CA GLN A 46 -0.86 19.26 -25.93
C GLN A 46 -0.08 18.09 -25.29
N ARG A 47 0.75 17.37 -26.07
CA ARG A 47 1.57 16.24 -25.59
C ARG A 47 2.98 16.66 -25.15
N ILE A 48 3.37 17.91 -25.42
CA ILE A 48 4.74 18.38 -25.14
C ILE A 48 4.91 18.57 -23.64
N GLY A 49 5.94 17.90 -23.07
CA GLY A 49 6.32 18.05 -21.66
C GLY A 49 5.42 17.34 -20.64
N SER A 50 4.29 16.76 -21.05
CA SER A 50 3.35 16.05 -20.17
C SER A 50 3.27 14.55 -20.51
N LEU A 51 2.78 13.75 -19.56
CA LEU A 51 2.38 12.37 -19.81
C LEU A 51 0.86 12.38 -20.09
N PRO A 52 0.41 12.19 -21.34
CA PRO A 52 -1.02 12.22 -21.64
C PRO A 52 -1.69 10.99 -21.01
N ILE A 53 -2.59 11.23 -20.05
CA ILE A 53 -3.36 10.17 -19.41
C ILE A 53 -4.77 10.65 -19.10
N CYS A 54 -5.77 9.79 -19.33
CA CYS A 54 -7.13 10.09 -18.95
C CYS A 54 -7.28 10.04 -17.43
N TYR A 55 -8.14 10.88 -16.86
CA TYR A 55 -8.42 10.90 -15.43
C TYR A 55 -8.80 9.52 -14.88
N THR A 56 -9.57 8.73 -15.62
CA THR A 56 -10.01 7.38 -15.22
C THR A 56 -8.87 6.35 -15.21
N LEU A 57 -7.80 6.59 -15.95
CA LEU A 57 -6.65 5.69 -16.08
C LEU A 57 -5.44 6.14 -15.24
N ARG A 58 -5.49 7.31 -14.60
CA ARG A 58 -4.33 7.93 -13.91
C ARG A 58 -3.62 7.04 -12.88
N MET A 59 -4.35 6.09 -12.27
CA MET A 59 -3.79 5.16 -11.29
C MET A 59 -3.17 3.89 -11.91
N ILE A 60 -3.34 3.66 -13.22
CA ILE A 60 -2.82 2.46 -13.90
C ILE A 60 -1.30 2.34 -13.75
N PRO A 61 -0.49 3.39 -14.02
CA PRO A 61 0.95 3.30 -13.83
C PRO A 61 1.34 2.96 -12.39
N THR A 62 0.69 3.57 -11.41
CA THR A 62 0.94 3.31 -9.98
C THR A 62 0.64 1.86 -9.60
N PHE A 63 -0.52 1.34 -10.00
CA PHE A 63 -0.88 -0.06 -9.71
C PHE A 63 0.02 -1.06 -10.45
N ILE A 64 0.44 -0.77 -11.68
CA ILE A 64 1.37 -1.63 -12.40
C ILE A 64 2.74 -1.64 -11.73
N LEU A 65 3.25 -0.49 -11.29
CA LEU A 65 4.48 -0.44 -10.52
C LEU A 65 4.37 -1.23 -9.21
N ALA A 66 3.26 -1.09 -8.50
CA ALA A 66 2.99 -1.84 -7.28
C ALA A 66 2.94 -3.36 -7.54
N LEU A 67 2.29 -3.81 -8.62
CA LEU A 67 2.33 -5.21 -9.05
C LEU A 67 3.75 -5.68 -9.33
N LEU A 68 4.54 -4.90 -10.08
CA LEU A 68 5.93 -5.23 -10.40
C LEU A 68 6.83 -5.35 -9.16
N LYS A 69 6.47 -4.69 -8.05
CA LYS A 69 7.16 -4.75 -6.74
C LYS A 69 6.59 -5.79 -5.78
N SER A 70 5.39 -6.31 -6.03
CA SER A 70 4.75 -7.33 -5.19
C SER A 70 5.54 -8.64 -5.17
N LYS A 71 5.36 -9.45 -4.11
CA LYS A 71 6.01 -10.77 -3.96
C LYS A 71 5.74 -11.71 -5.14
N ALA A 72 4.60 -11.55 -5.82
CA ALA A 72 4.25 -12.32 -7.02
C ALA A 72 5.23 -12.05 -8.19
N PHE A 73 5.51 -10.77 -8.47
CA PHE A 73 6.22 -10.37 -9.70
C PHE A 73 7.60 -9.73 -9.49
N ARG A 74 8.03 -9.47 -8.26
CA ARG A 74 9.33 -8.84 -7.97
C ARG A 74 10.50 -9.73 -8.36
N VAL A 75 11.56 -9.07 -8.83
CA VAL A 75 12.85 -9.65 -9.24
C VAL A 75 13.99 -8.89 -8.57
N GLY A 76 15.17 -9.52 -8.45
CA GLY A 76 16.34 -8.90 -7.83
C GLY A 76 16.32 -8.80 -6.29
N VAL A 77 15.25 -9.30 -5.65
CA VAL A 77 15.14 -9.42 -4.19
C VAL A 77 14.88 -10.89 -3.87
N ASN A 78 15.60 -11.41 -2.86
CA ASN A 78 15.38 -12.78 -2.39
C ASN A 78 13.94 -12.96 -1.93
N THR A 79 13.20 -13.86 -2.57
CA THR A 79 11.79 -14.12 -2.28
C THR A 79 11.61 -15.62 -2.22
N PRO A 80 11.25 -16.18 -1.04
CA PRO A 80 10.93 -17.59 -0.91
C PRO A 80 9.91 -18.02 -1.96
N LEU A 81 10.07 -19.25 -2.47
CA LEU A 81 9.17 -19.78 -3.49
C LEU A 81 7.72 -19.80 -3.01
N ASP A 82 7.51 -20.23 -1.76
CA ASP A 82 6.18 -20.31 -1.14
C ASP A 82 5.51 -18.93 -1.07
N ASP A 83 6.24 -17.89 -0.66
CA ASP A 83 5.75 -16.51 -0.63
C ASP A 83 5.34 -16.01 -2.02
N ARG A 84 6.12 -16.37 -3.04
CA ARG A 84 5.82 -16.00 -4.43
C ARG A 84 4.57 -16.71 -4.94
N VAL A 85 4.48 -18.02 -4.73
CA VAL A 85 3.32 -18.82 -5.13
C VAL A 85 2.07 -18.36 -4.39
N PHE A 86 2.18 -18.05 -3.11
CA PHE A 86 1.10 -17.46 -2.32
C PHE A 86 0.63 -16.11 -2.90
N GLY A 87 1.56 -15.21 -3.26
CA GLY A 87 1.22 -13.95 -3.92
C GLY A 87 0.53 -14.15 -5.28
N MET A 88 0.98 -15.12 -6.08
CA MET A 88 0.33 -15.49 -7.35
C MET A 88 -1.08 -16.06 -7.12
N GLN A 89 -1.25 -16.90 -6.11
CA GLN A 89 -2.55 -17.46 -5.73
C GLN A 89 -3.52 -16.35 -5.32
N GLN A 90 -3.08 -15.39 -4.49
CA GLN A 90 -3.90 -14.24 -4.12
C GLN A 90 -4.37 -13.44 -5.34
N CYS A 91 -3.51 -13.23 -6.35
CA CYS A 91 -3.90 -12.58 -7.60
C CYS A 91 -5.04 -13.32 -8.32
N LYS A 92 -5.09 -14.65 -8.24
CA LYS A 92 -6.12 -15.48 -8.89
C LYS A 92 -7.40 -15.59 -8.06
N SER A 93 -7.31 -15.65 -6.73
CA SER A 93 -8.43 -15.98 -5.84
C SER A 93 -9.12 -14.78 -5.20
N LEU A 94 -8.41 -13.68 -4.91
CA LEU A 94 -9.01 -12.56 -4.18
C LEU A 94 -10.02 -11.77 -5.03
N PRO A 95 -11.13 -11.29 -4.41
CA PRO A 95 -11.95 -10.23 -4.96
C PRO A 95 -11.10 -9.00 -5.30
N VAL A 96 -11.48 -8.28 -6.37
CA VAL A 96 -10.66 -7.18 -6.92
C VAL A 96 -10.33 -6.09 -5.91
N GLY A 97 -11.24 -5.75 -4.99
CA GLY A 97 -10.99 -4.75 -3.96
C GLY A 97 -9.92 -5.19 -2.97
N GLN A 98 -9.95 -6.46 -2.55
CA GLN A 98 -9.00 -7.04 -1.61
C GLN A 98 -7.61 -7.23 -2.27
N LEU A 99 -7.59 -7.67 -3.53
CA LEU A 99 -6.36 -7.76 -4.31
C LEU A 99 -5.66 -6.41 -4.47
N LEU A 100 -6.42 -5.35 -4.77
CA LEU A 100 -5.81 -4.03 -4.94
C LEU A 100 -5.23 -3.50 -3.64
N LYS A 101 -5.87 -3.80 -2.51
CA LYS A 101 -5.38 -3.45 -1.18
C LYS A 101 -4.13 -4.25 -0.79
N SER A 102 -4.01 -5.52 -1.19
CA SER A 102 -2.77 -6.28 -0.97
C SER A 102 -1.60 -5.85 -1.86
N VAL A 103 -1.89 -5.21 -3.00
CA VAL A 103 -0.88 -4.70 -3.93
C VAL A 103 -0.47 -3.25 -3.62
N TYR A 104 -1.44 -2.38 -3.33
CA TYR A 104 -1.26 -1.00 -2.93
C TYR A 104 -2.09 -0.78 -1.65
N ALA A 105 -1.41 -0.93 -0.52
CA ALA A 105 -1.98 -0.80 0.81
C ALA A 105 -2.56 0.59 1.09
N ASP A 106 -3.52 0.65 2.00
CA ASP A 106 -4.05 1.91 2.52
C ASP A 106 -3.16 2.36 3.69
N LEU A 107 -2.66 3.61 3.66
CA LEU A 107 -1.78 4.18 4.68
C LEU A 107 -2.44 5.41 5.33
N TYR A 108 -2.50 5.44 6.65
CA TYR A 108 -3.20 6.46 7.43
C TYR A 108 -2.29 7.08 8.49
N PRO A 109 -2.29 8.41 8.68
CA PRO A 109 -1.61 9.08 9.79
C PRO A 109 -2.51 9.09 11.03
N VAL A 110 -2.25 8.24 12.02
CA VAL A 110 -3.14 8.04 13.18
C VAL A 110 -2.71 8.81 14.44
N HIS A 111 -1.53 9.45 14.43
CA HIS A 111 -0.99 10.18 15.58
C HIS A 111 -1.80 11.41 16.04
N GLY A 112 -2.77 11.88 15.23
CA GLY A 112 -3.70 12.95 15.58
C GLY A 112 -5.15 12.57 15.27
N ILE A 113 -5.53 11.34 15.58
CA ILE A 113 -6.82 10.74 15.20
C ILE A 113 -8.02 11.55 15.69
N GLU A 114 -7.90 12.18 16.84
CA GLU A 114 -8.91 13.04 17.49
C GLU A 114 -9.25 14.31 16.71
N LYS A 115 -8.39 14.73 15.77
CA LYS A 115 -8.59 15.95 14.97
C LYS A 115 -9.51 15.72 13.77
N TYR A 116 -9.78 14.47 13.42
CA TYR A 116 -10.57 14.13 12.26
C TYR A 116 -12.05 14.01 12.61
N ASN A 117 -12.91 14.45 11.69
CA ASN A 117 -14.35 14.26 11.82
C ASN A 117 -14.68 12.77 11.89
N THR A 118 -15.66 12.43 12.72
CA THR A 118 -16.18 11.07 12.83
C THR A 118 -17.43 10.88 12.00
N GLU A 119 -17.68 9.65 11.58
CA GLU A 119 -18.91 9.20 10.95
C GLU A 119 -19.50 8.05 11.76
N LYS A 120 -20.82 8.08 11.92
CA LYS A 120 -21.55 7.00 12.60
C LYS A 120 -21.73 5.83 11.64
N LYS A 121 -21.20 4.66 11.99
CA LYS A 121 -21.39 3.39 11.29
C LYS A 121 -21.96 2.37 12.27
N GLY A 122 -23.23 2.02 12.10
CA GLY A 122 -23.95 1.25 13.12
C GLY A 122 -23.97 2.02 14.44
N ASP A 123 -23.44 1.39 15.50
CA ASP A 123 -23.37 1.98 16.84
C ASP A 123 -22.01 2.60 17.19
N ILE A 124 -21.01 2.52 16.29
CA ILE A 124 -19.67 3.07 16.52
C ILE A 124 -19.44 4.39 15.76
N LEU A 125 -18.64 5.26 16.35
CA LEU A 125 -18.11 6.47 15.71
C LEU A 125 -16.73 6.18 15.15
N VAL A 126 -16.58 6.31 13.83
CA VAL A 126 -15.35 5.99 13.11
C VAL A 126 -14.71 7.28 12.57
N PRO A 127 -13.45 7.57 12.89
CA PRO A 127 -12.75 8.73 12.36
C PRO A 127 -12.51 8.61 10.84
N LYS A 128 -12.65 9.73 10.12
CA LYS A 128 -12.38 9.82 8.67
C LYS A 128 -10.94 10.29 8.41
N LEU A 129 -10.01 9.35 8.41
CA LEU A 129 -8.60 9.63 8.16
C LEU A 129 -8.30 9.77 6.65
N PRO A 130 -7.38 10.67 6.26
CA PRO A 130 -6.90 10.75 4.89
C PRO A 130 -5.99 9.58 4.54
N LEU A 131 -6.00 9.18 3.27
CA LEU A 131 -5.02 8.25 2.72
C LEU A 131 -3.75 8.98 2.34
N LEU A 132 -2.61 8.41 2.73
CA LEU A 132 -1.29 8.85 2.31
C LEU A 132 -0.79 7.97 1.17
N HIS A 133 0.05 8.56 0.33
CA HIS A 133 0.77 7.80 -0.69
C HIS A 133 1.81 6.89 -0.03
N LEU A 134 2.07 5.74 -0.67
CA LEU A 134 3.03 4.72 -0.20
C LEU A 134 4.48 5.11 -0.52
N SER A 135 4.93 6.21 0.07
CA SER A 135 6.30 6.70 0.02
C SER A 135 6.80 7.00 1.44
N SER A 136 8.04 6.63 1.72
CA SER A 136 8.73 6.97 2.96
C SER A 136 8.84 8.47 3.21
N ALA A 137 8.71 9.30 2.17
CA ALA A 137 8.63 10.76 2.32
C ALA A 137 7.41 11.22 3.14
N ASN A 138 6.37 10.40 3.27
CA ASN A 138 5.19 10.69 4.09
C ASN A 138 5.32 10.17 5.54
N ILE A 139 6.43 9.50 5.87
CA ILE A 139 6.67 8.90 7.19
C ILE A 139 7.68 9.73 7.97
N ASP A 140 7.21 10.41 9.00
CA ASP A 140 8.02 11.20 9.92
C ASP A 140 8.32 10.42 11.21
N ARG A 141 9.48 10.66 11.83
CA ARG A 141 9.85 10.02 13.10
C ARG A 141 8.96 10.45 14.27
N THR A 142 8.30 11.60 14.16
CA THR A 142 7.36 12.14 15.15
C THR A 142 5.92 11.65 14.93
N GLY A 143 5.69 10.83 13.90
CA GLY A 143 4.38 10.31 13.56
C GLY A 143 4.10 8.88 14.04
N VAL A 144 2.84 8.52 13.94
CA VAL A 144 2.32 7.15 14.04
C VAL A 144 1.44 6.91 12.83
N TYR A 145 1.61 5.75 12.19
CA TYR A 145 0.99 5.42 10.92
C TYR A 145 0.39 4.03 10.95
N LEU A 146 -0.85 3.89 10.50
CA LEU A 146 -1.50 2.60 10.30
C LEU A 146 -1.48 2.26 8.82
N MET A 147 -0.98 1.07 8.48
CA MET A 147 -1.02 0.54 7.12
C MET A 147 -1.87 -0.72 7.07
N ASP A 148 -2.77 -0.79 6.10
CA ASP A 148 -3.68 -1.89 5.89
C ASP A 148 -3.38 -2.58 4.55
N THR A 149 -2.78 -3.77 4.62
CA THR A 149 -2.36 -4.61 3.48
C THR A 149 -3.38 -5.71 3.15
N PHE A 150 -4.63 -5.57 3.61
CA PHE A 150 -5.70 -6.57 3.56
C PHE A 150 -5.49 -7.78 4.49
N ASP A 151 -4.37 -8.49 4.41
CA ASP A 151 -4.09 -9.65 5.27
C ASP A 151 -3.47 -9.27 6.63
N THR A 152 -2.83 -8.09 6.67
CA THR A 152 -2.13 -7.57 7.85
C THR A 152 -2.43 -6.08 8.03
N ILE A 153 -2.52 -5.65 9.27
CA ILE A 153 -2.55 -4.25 9.68
C ILE A 153 -1.27 -3.99 10.48
N TYR A 154 -0.48 -3.03 10.02
CA TYR A 154 0.72 -2.58 10.71
C TYR A 154 0.45 -1.24 11.38
N LEU A 155 0.75 -1.13 12.67
CA LEU A 155 0.84 0.15 13.36
C LEU A 155 2.31 0.52 13.55
N TYR A 156 2.81 1.40 12.69
CA TYR A 156 4.18 1.91 12.78
C TYR A 156 4.26 3.09 13.74
N VAL A 157 5.14 2.98 14.73
CA VAL A 157 5.36 3.99 15.76
C VAL A 157 6.74 4.62 15.55
N GLY A 158 6.78 5.91 15.24
CA GLY A 158 8.01 6.67 15.12
C GLY A 158 8.73 6.84 16.46
N SER A 159 10.06 6.95 16.42
CA SER A 159 10.90 7.12 17.62
C SER A 159 10.59 8.38 18.43
N GLY A 160 10.02 9.41 17.79
CA GLY A 160 9.54 10.64 18.40
C GLY A 160 8.01 10.75 18.45
N ALA A 161 7.29 9.63 18.38
CA ALA A 161 5.82 9.63 18.42
C ALA A 161 5.27 10.41 19.63
N PRO A 162 4.08 11.03 19.52
CA PRO A 162 3.51 11.83 20.60
C PRO A 162 3.31 10.99 21.87
N GLN A 163 3.79 11.49 23.02
CA GLN A 163 3.79 10.73 24.26
C GLN A 163 2.37 10.40 24.75
N ASP A 164 1.43 11.30 24.50
CA ASP A 164 0.01 11.11 24.73
C ASP A 164 -0.53 9.92 23.92
N PHE A 165 -0.20 9.80 22.62
CA PHE A 165 -0.59 8.63 21.83
C PHE A 165 -0.02 7.33 22.42
N VAL A 166 1.27 7.32 22.78
CA VAL A 166 1.94 6.13 23.33
C VAL A 166 1.30 5.70 24.67
N ARG A 167 0.90 6.65 25.51
CA ARG A 167 0.24 6.34 26.79
C ARG A 167 -1.23 5.97 26.62
N GLU A 168 -1.98 6.76 25.88
CA GLU A 168 -3.43 6.64 25.76
C GLU A 168 -3.87 5.54 24.81
N VAL A 169 -3.01 5.07 23.89
CA VAL A 169 -3.34 4.02 22.92
C VAL A 169 -2.52 2.75 23.12
N LEU A 170 -1.24 2.86 23.47
CA LEU A 170 -0.32 1.70 23.58
C LEU A 170 -0.03 1.28 25.02
N ASP A 171 -0.60 1.96 26.02
CA ASP A 171 -0.39 1.71 27.46
C ASP A 171 1.09 1.66 27.87
N ALA A 172 1.92 2.52 27.29
CA ALA A 172 3.35 2.58 27.59
C ALA A 172 3.78 3.98 28.09
N PRO A 173 4.71 4.08 29.06
CA PRO A 173 5.14 5.37 29.60
C PRO A 173 5.99 6.20 28.61
N SER A 174 6.64 5.54 27.66
CA SER A 174 7.52 6.10 26.63
C SER A 174 7.65 5.17 25.42
N PHE A 175 8.15 5.69 24.29
CA PHE A 175 8.42 4.91 23.07
C PHE A 175 9.26 3.63 23.34
N THR A 176 10.34 3.77 24.12
CA THR A 176 11.24 2.67 24.45
C THR A 176 10.60 1.58 25.31
N ALA A 177 9.52 1.90 26.02
CA ALA A 177 8.78 0.97 26.88
C ALA A 177 7.67 0.23 26.14
N ILE A 178 7.35 0.60 24.89
CA ILE A 178 6.40 -0.14 24.06
C ILE A 178 6.95 -1.57 23.85
N PRO A 179 6.20 -2.62 24.20
CA PRO A 179 6.63 -4.01 24.02
C PRO A 179 6.91 -4.34 22.55
N GLU A 180 8.02 -5.05 22.28
CA GLU A 180 8.26 -5.57 20.93
C GLU A 180 7.32 -6.73 20.62
N GLY A 181 6.75 -6.73 19.40
CA GLY A 181 5.92 -7.84 18.93
C GLY A 181 4.48 -7.82 19.46
N MET A 182 4.00 -6.68 19.93
CA MET A 182 2.60 -6.45 20.26
C MET A 182 1.70 -6.69 19.03
N ILE A 183 0.62 -7.46 19.23
CA ILE A 183 -0.28 -7.97 18.17
C ILE A 183 -1.73 -7.52 18.31
N ASP A 184 -2.02 -6.67 19.29
CA ASP A 184 -3.31 -6.06 19.55
C ASP A 184 -3.12 -4.67 20.18
N LEU A 185 -4.21 -3.97 20.46
CA LEU A 185 -4.20 -2.74 21.26
C LEU A 185 -4.88 -3.00 22.61
N PRO A 186 -4.39 -2.42 23.72
CA PRO A 186 -5.05 -2.51 25.01
C PRO A 186 -6.40 -1.80 24.97
N GLU A 187 -7.36 -2.34 25.69
CA GLU A 187 -8.65 -1.70 25.90
C GLU A 187 -8.54 -0.67 27.02
N LEU A 188 -8.31 0.59 26.63
CA LEU A 188 -8.20 1.70 27.57
C LEU A 188 -9.47 2.55 27.55
N GLU A 189 -9.90 3.00 28.73
CA GLU A 189 -11.07 3.87 28.92
C GLU A 189 -10.71 5.34 28.63
N ASN A 190 -10.36 5.64 27.39
CA ASN A 190 -10.17 7.01 26.91
C ASN A 190 -10.59 7.16 25.44
N GLU A 191 -10.93 8.39 25.06
CA GLU A 191 -11.46 8.72 23.73
C GLU A 191 -10.51 8.31 22.60
N LYS A 192 -9.21 8.55 22.75
CA LYS A 192 -8.22 8.25 21.70
C LYS A 192 -8.07 6.74 21.45
N SER A 193 -8.02 5.93 22.53
CA SER A 193 -8.03 4.47 22.44
C SER A 193 -9.30 3.95 21.78
N GLU A 194 -10.47 4.46 22.20
CA GLU A 194 -11.75 4.07 21.64
C GLU A 194 -11.84 4.41 20.14
N MET A 195 -11.46 5.62 19.74
CA MET A 195 -11.42 6.01 18.32
C MET A 195 -10.49 5.12 17.50
N MET A 196 -9.32 4.77 18.03
CA MET A 196 -8.37 3.88 17.35
C MET A 196 -8.93 2.47 17.20
N ARG A 197 -9.52 1.91 18.26
CA ARG A 197 -10.14 0.58 18.22
C ARG A 197 -11.35 0.55 17.28
N ASN A 198 -12.19 1.58 17.29
CA ASN A 198 -13.32 1.72 16.36
C ASN A 198 -12.84 1.80 14.91
N PHE A 199 -11.76 2.55 14.65
CA PHE A 199 -11.16 2.64 13.32
C PHE A 199 -10.62 1.29 12.83
N ILE A 200 -9.87 0.56 13.68
CA ILE A 200 -9.40 -0.79 13.34
C ILE A 200 -10.58 -1.75 13.10
N THR A 201 -11.61 -1.67 13.94
CA THR A 201 -12.82 -2.51 13.80
C THR A 201 -13.50 -2.27 12.45
N ASP A 202 -13.71 -1.01 12.05
CA ASP A 202 -14.27 -0.67 10.74
C ASP A 202 -13.43 -1.20 9.56
N LEU A 203 -12.10 -1.18 9.69
CA LEU A 203 -11.20 -1.77 8.69
C LEU A 203 -11.34 -3.29 8.60
N LEU A 204 -11.66 -3.97 9.72
CA LEU A 204 -11.79 -5.41 9.82
C LEU A 204 -13.19 -5.93 9.42
N ASP A 205 -14.25 -5.14 9.58
CA ASP A 205 -15.65 -5.54 9.34
C ASP A 205 -15.92 -6.13 7.94
N ASN A 206 -15.10 -5.78 6.95
CA ASN A 206 -15.24 -6.24 5.56
C ASN A 206 -14.36 -7.47 5.22
N ARG A 207 -13.84 -8.20 6.21
CA ARG A 207 -12.90 -9.33 6.01
C ARG A 207 -13.41 -10.63 6.62
N PRO A 208 -13.88 -11.60 5.81
CA PRO A 208 -14.33 -12.90 6.30
C PRO A 208 -13.26 -13.72 7.04
N GLY A 209 -11.97 -13.45 6.77
CA GLY A 209 -10.82 -14.16 7.35
C GLY A 209 -10.07 -13.39 8.44
N GLY A 210 -10.53 -12.19 8.83
CA GLY A 210 -9.78 -11.28 9.69
C GLY A 210 -8.48 -10.76 9.06
N ALA A 211 -7.63 -10.12 9.86
CA ALA A 211 -6.27 -9.73 9.50
C ALA A 211 -5.37 -9.84 10.74
N SER A 212 -4.08 -10.11 10.52
CA SER A 212 -3.10 -10.03 11.61
C SER A 212 -2.85 -8.56 11.95
N PHE A 213 -2.57 -8.24 13.22
CA PHE A 213 -2.18 -6.89 13.63
C PHE A 213 -0.78 -6.92 14.23
N TYR A 214 0.05 -5.93 13.90
CA TYR A 214 1.40 -5.79 14.45
C TYR A 214 1.75 -4.34 14.75
N VAL A 215 2.20 -4.09 15.97
CA VAL A 215 2.85 -2.82 16.32
C VAL A 215 4.34 -2.91 16.01
N ILE A 216 4.86 -1.99 15.21
CA ILE A 216 6.25 -1.92 14.78
C ILE A 216 6.85 -0.59 15.22
N ARG A 217 7.84 -0.65 16.12
CA ARG A 217 8.64 0.52 16.49
C ARG A 217 9.69 0.85 15.42
N ASP A 218 10.05 2.12 15.30
CA ASP A 218 11.13 2.61 14.42
C ASP A 218 12.51 1.97 14.71
N ASP A 219 12.76 1.49 15.92
CA ASP A 219 14.00 0.78 16.27
C ASP A 219 13.91 -0.75 16.12
N SER A 220 12.75 -1.28 15.74
CA SER A 220 12.53 -2.72 15.63
C SER A 220 13.24 -3.31 14.42
N LYS A 221 13.75 -4.53 14.58
CA LYS A 221 14.27 -5.35 13.46
C LYS A 221 13.21 -5.64 12.39
N ARG A 222 11.91 -5.54 12.73
CA ARG A 222 10.78 -5.75 11.82
C ARG A 222 10.41 -4.51 11.00
N ARG A 223 11.08 -3.36 11.22
CA ARG A 223 10.86 -2.11 10.48
C ARG A 223 10.78 -2.30 8.97
N LEU A 224 11.63 -3.17 8.41
CA LEU A 224 11.65 -3.42 6.98
C LEU A 224 10.33 -4.01 6.43
N GLN A 225 9.55 -4.72 7.25
CA GLN A 225 8.24 -5.26 6.86
C GLN A 225 7.23 -4.14 6.58
N PHE A 226 7.33 -3.01 7.28
CA PHE A 226 6.50 -1.85 6.99
C PHE A 226 6.99 -1.14 5.72
N PHE A 227 8.30 -0.90 5.61
CA PHE A 227 8.85 -0.13 4.50
C PHE A 227 8.91 -0.89 3.16
N GLU A 228 8.83 -2.23 3.13
CA GLU A 228 8.73 -2.98 1.86
C GLU A 228 7.45 -2.66 1.08
N HIS A 229 6.43 -2.10 1.73
CA HIS A 229 5.18 -1.66 1.12
C HIS A 229 5.23 -0.24 0.56
N MET A 230 6.35 0.49 0.68
CA MET A 230 6.53 1.84 0.09
C MET A 230 6.77 1.74 -1.43
N VAL A 231 5.75 1.31 -2.17
CA VAL A 231 5.84 0.97 -3.60
C VAL A 231 6.15 2.17 -4.49
N GLU A 232 6.02 3.40 -4.01
CA GLU A 232 6.39 4.60 -4.78
C GLU A 232 7.87 4.94 -4.70
N ASP A 233 8.58 4.41 -3.71
CA ASP A 233 10.00 4.67 -3.49
C ASP A 233 10.89 3.85 -4.41
N ARG A 234 12.11 4.33 -4.65
CA ARG A 234 13.13 3.54 -5.34
C ARG A 234 13.57 2.37 -4.47
N SER A 235 13.79 1.22 -5.09
CA SER A 235 14.41 0.05 -4.45
C SER A 235 15.65 -0.38 -5.25
N GLU A 236 16.45 -1.31 -4.71
CA GLU A 236 17.68 -1.80 -5.37
C GLU A 236 17.44 -2.31 -6.80
N SER A 237 16.30 -2.98 -7.02
CA SER A 237 15.98 -3.65 -8.29
C SER A 237 14.81 -3.03 -9.05
N SER A 238 14.20 -1.93 -8.55
CA SER A 238 13.02 -1.32 -9.18
C SER A 238 12.99 0.21 -9.03
N MET A 239 12.47 0.87 -10.05
CA MET A 239 12.30 2.32 -10.15
C MET A 239 11.36 2.87 -9.07
N SER A 240 11.55 4.14 -8.69
CA SER A 240 10.51 4.94 -8.02
C SER A 240 9.32 5.19 -8.96
N LEU A 241 8.19 5.65 -8.43
CA LEU A 241 7.04 6.04 -9.24
C LEU A 241 7.41 7.15 -10.24
N TYR A 242 8.19 8.13 -9.81
CA TYR A 242 8.65 9.20 -10.68
C TYR A 242 9.51 8.68 -11.84
N GLU A 243 10.52 7.85 -11.56
CA GLU A 243 11.37 7.23 -12.59
C GLU A 243 10.56 6.33 -13.54
N PHE A 244 9.58 5.60 -13.02
CA PHE A 244 8.72 4.74 -13.81
C PHE A 244 7.82 5.54 -14.77
N LEU A 245 7.23 6.65 -14.30
CA LEU A 245 6.46 7.56 -15.16
C LEU A 245 7.32 8.19 -16.26
N GLN A 246 8.56 8.58 -15.94
CA GLN A 246 9.51 9.06 -16.94
C GLN A 246 9.88 7.97 -17.96
N HIS A 247 10.05 6.73 -17.51
CA HIS A 247 10.31 5.59 -18.39
C HIS A 247 9.17 5.37 -19.37
N LEU A 248 7.92 5.33 -18.88
CA LEU A 248 6.73 5.20 -19.73
C LEU A 248 6.62 6.37 -20.72
N GLN A 249 6.88 7.61 -20.27
CA GLN A 249 6.83 8.79 -21.14
C GLN A 249 7.84 8.72 -22.30
N LYS A 250 9.04 8.18 -22.06
CA LYS A 250 10.06 8.01 -23.11
C LYS A 250 9.64 6.98 -24.15
N GLN A 251 9.10 5.85 -23.71
CA GLN A 251 8.69 4.75 -24.59
C GLN A 251 7.45 5.09 -25.42
N VAL A 252 6.52 5.90 -24.91
CA VAL A 252 5.35 6.34 -25.69
C VAL A 252 5.73 7.34 -26.80
N LYS A 253 6.90 7.99 -26.70
CA LYS A 253 7.41 8.92 -27.72
C LYS A 253 8.22 8.25 -28.82
N SER A 254 8.80 7.08 -28.56
CA SER A 254 9.56 6.28 -29.53
C SER A 254 8.61 5.45 -30.40
#